data_AF-A0AAE3GU81-F1
#
_entry.id   AF-A0AAE3GU81-F1
#
_cell.length_a   1.000
_cell.length_b   1.000
_cell.length_c   1.000
_cell.angle_alpha   90.00
_cell.angle_beta   90.00
_cell.angle_gamma   90.00
#
_symmetry.space_group_name_H-M   'P 1'
#
loop_
_entity.id
_entity.type
_entity.pdbx_description
1 polymer ?
#
loop_
_entity_poly.entity_id
_entity_poly.type
_entity_poly.pdbx_seq_one_letter_code
_entity_poly.pdbx_strand_id
1 'polypeptide(L)'
;MTNYTKNYHSNSNLTLLDSTHCPLPIHSPTLTIIQQNDTPIECRLTFQITPQLYQQIETQSLFNLKPELRGSLANGNFQPQPNIEIEATLQPDLLPHLTENITNPDAAITYLQNISQSEPENPLLSTENWFALQVKQPQESGETGYRTFWYYVNPSTLTKENISSEEITEAMVNFFSDWTDTNLSDLSQNTFTQTFDSLTQAFQELADTTLTATTDTLTEILEDISNTFEELIDIPDEDIPEDIPANRTIFEAMVNFFTEDDWGYAKIKEQPSLRLAFEGKNGKWTCYAKAREKQRQFLFYSICPITAPKNKRKTLAEFITRVNSGMVIGNFELDFDSGEICYKTSLEIHSDLLSFALIKSLVYPNVRMMDKYLPGIQSIIFDKITPESAIRLIEEIEVSPPSSNSAPSNNLSDQITPESAIQLIESSQVSPPPSNSAPSNNLTDELPIVIPKSKKKTKSKPSPPTESQTPSEKRVTESDILSRLTQSDLLKFEKISQLKGKFEKPMPQSILEGIKTELITRLGEEGSEIFTLSHQIFAASNFDARQIRFIRRYSELEHLIQVQIEEVISQSSGDEDFEPTLEKWEKMKLSTKDRLQQIAKYDISPQQEIDMLMEITRIREELAVAKKKS
;
A
#
# COMPACT_ATOMS: atom_id res chain seq x y z
N MET A 1 18.14 -0.13 41.27
CA MET A 1 19.46 -0.44 41.88
C MET A 1 20.42 0.70 41.54
N THR A 2 21.59 0.81 42.18
CA THR A 2 22.60 1.83 41.82
C THR A 2 23.65 1.23 40.90
N ASN A 3 23.65 1.65 39.64
CA ASN A 3 24.69 1.28 38.68
C ASN A 3 25.93 2.15 38.92
N TYR A 4 27.12 1.57 38.71
CA TYR A 4 28.39 2.30 38.81
C TYR A 4 29.07 2.35 37.44
N THR A 5 29.38 3.56 36.98
CA THR A 5 30.04 3.83 35.70
C THR A 5 31.51 4.15 35.94
N LYS A 6 32.41 3.57 35.13
CA LYS A 6 33.84 3.89 35.15
C LYS A 6 34.32 4.16 33.73
N ASN A 7 34.96 5.30 33.52
CA ASN A 7 35.43 5.77 32.21
C ASN A 7 36.96 5.70 32.16
N TYR A 8 37.50 5.24 31.03
CA TYR A 8 38.93 5.19 30.73
C TYR A 8 39.18 5.94 29.42
N HIS A 9 40.23 6.75 29.35
CA HIS A 9 40.52 7.60 28.19
C HIS A 9 41.93 7.34 27.66
N SER A 10 42.12 7.34 26.34
CA SER A 10 43.46 7.31 25.72
C SER A 10 43.56 8.31 24.57
N ASN A 11 44.62 9.11 24.56
CA ASN A 11 44.95 10.05 23.47
C ASN A 11 45.64 9.34 22.28
N SER A 12 45.42 8.03 22.12
CA SER A 12 46.17 7.15 21.21
C SER A 12 45.20 6.40 20.30
N ASN A 13 45.47 6.36 19.01
CA ASN A 13 44.59 5.69 18.04
C ASN A 13 44.44 4.19 18.37
N LEU A 14 43.24 3.66 18.17
CA LEU A 14 42.96 2.23 18.10
C LEU A 14 42.62 1.89 16.63
N THR A 15 42.81 0.64 16.22
CA THR A 15 42.39 0.16 14.89
C THR A 15 41.46 -1.03 15.07
N LEU A 16 40.27 -0.90 14.51
CA LEU A 16 39.25 -1.94 14.40
C LEU A 16 39.29 -2.52 12.98
N LEU A 17 38.68 -3.69 12.75
CA LEU A 17 38.59 -4.32 11.43
C LEU A 17 37.13 -4.44 10.99
N ASP A 18 36.86 -4.21 9.70
CA ASP A 18 35.60 -4.64 9.09
C ASP A 18 35.59 -6.15 8.77
N SER A 19 34.44 -6.66 8.32
CA SER A 19 34.25 -8.07 7.93
C SER A 19 35.07 -8.51 6.69
N THR A 20 35.80 -7.60 6.06
CA THR A 20 36.79 -7.88 4.99
C THR A 20 38.24 -7.77 5.47
N HIS A 21 38.44 -7.59 6.79
CA HIS A 21 39.71 -7.28 7.45
C HIS A 21 40.34 -5.94 7.03
N CYS A 22 39.54 -4.98 6.55
CA CYS A 22 40.02 -3.64 6.25
C CYS A 22 40.20 -2.84 7.56
N PRO A 23 41.37 -2.20 7.79
CA PRO A 23 41.64 -1.49 9.03
C PRO A 23 40.94 -0.12 9.10
N LEU A 24 40.09 0.06 10.11
CA LEU A 24 39.42 1.30 10.44
C LEU A 24 40.11 1.99 11.64
N PRO A 25 40.93 3.03 11.42
CA PRO A 25 41.58 3.76 12.50
C PRO A 25 40.60 4.72 13.18
N ILE A 26 40.51 4.65 14.52
CA ILE A 26 39.67 5.51 15.35
C ILE A 26 40.50 6.36 16.31
N HIS A 27 40.04 7.58 16.59
CA HIS A 27 40.76 8.59 17.37
C HIS A 27 40.13 8.78 18.76
N SER A 28 40.96 9.18 19.73
CA SER A 28 40.58 9.49 21.11
C SER A 28 39.67 8.44 21.79
N PRO A 29 39.93 7.12 21.64
CA PRO A 29 39.05 6.09 22.17
C PRO A 29 38.92 6.21 23.70
N THR A 30 37.67 6.25 24.13
CA THR A 30 37.22 6.26 25.52
C THR A 30 36.40 4.99 25.73
N LEU A 31 36.77 4.19 26.72
CA LEU A 31 36.07 2.95 27.06
C LEU A 31 35.37 3.13 28.41
N THR A 32 34.09 2.79 28.46
CA THR A 32 33.25 2.96 29.64
C THR A 32 32.68 1.61 30.02
N ILE A 33 33.00 1.12 31.22
CA ILE A 33 32.44 -0.13 31.76
C ILE A 33 31.38 0.23 32.81
N ILE A 34 30.18 -0.30 32.63
CA ILE A 34 29.04 -0.11 33.52
C ILE A 34 28.84 -1.41 34.31
N GLN A 35 28.70 -1.27 35.64
CA GLN A 35 28.64 -2.38 36.57
C GLN A 35 27.39 -2.33 37.45
N GLN A 36 26.82 -3.50 37.72
CA GLN A 36 25.68 -3.71 38.60
C GLN A 36 26.04 -4.83 39.59
N ASN A 37 25.98 -4.54 40.90
CA ASN A 37 26.41 -5.46 41.96
C ASN A 37 27.85 -5.99 41.76
N ASP A 38 28.78 -5.10 41.37
CA ASP A 38 30.18 -5.36 40.98
C ASP A 38 30.39 -6.24 39.72
N THR A 39 29.35 -6.89 39.18
CA THR A 39 29.39 -7.56 37.88
C THR A 39 29.37 -6.54 36.73
N PRO A 40 30.24 -6.65 35.70
CA PRO A 40 30.12 -5.88 34.46
C PRO A 40 28.84 -6.27 33.71
N ILE A 41 28.07 -5.29 33.24
CA ILE A 41 26.83 -5.53 32.46
C ILE A 41 26.85 -4.90 31.06
N GLU A 42 27.64 -3.83 30.86
CA GLU A 42 27.77 -3.16 29.57
C GLU A 42 29.20 -2.61 29.41
N CYS A 43 29.74 -2.64 28.20
CA CYS A 43 30.96 -1.94 27.84
C CYS A 43 30.76 -1.10 26.58
N ARG A 44 31.01 0.21 26.69
CA ARG A 44 30.88 1.17 25.58
C ARG A 44 32.24 1.70 25.14
N LEU A 45 32.34 1.99 23.86
CA LEU A 45 33.47 2.64 23.20
C LEU A 45 32.97 3.94 22.57
N THR A 46 33.41 5.09 23.09
CA THR A 46 33.21 6.41 22.50
C THR A 46 34.47 6.83 21.77
N PHE A 47 34.38 7.23 20.50
CA PHE A 47 35.54 7.51 19.66
C PHE A 47 35.22 8.53 18.57
N GLN A 48 36.26 9.14 18.01
CA GLN A 48 36.13 10.15 16.95
C GLN A 48 36.73 9.67 15.62
N ILE A 49 36.10 10.07 14.52
CA ILE A 49 36.47 9.73 13.15
C ILE A 49 36.33 10.94 12.22
N THR A 50 37.03 10.90 11.10
CA THR A 50 36.85 11.89 10.03
C THR A 50 35.52 11.64 9.29
N PRO A 51 34.83 12.67 8.77
CA PRO A 51 33.62 12.47 7.97
C PRO A 51 33.81 11.55 6.74
N GLN A 52 35.04 11.45 6.22
CA GLN A 52 35.39 10.53 5.13
C GLN A 52 35.34 9.05 5.58
N LEU A 53 35.83 8.73 6.79
CA LEU A 53 35.73 7.38 7.36
C LEU A 53 34.29 7.08 7.82
N TYR A 54 33.55 8.08 8.29
CA TYR A 54 32.13 7.93 8.60
C TYR A 54 31.30 7.55 7.35
N GLN A 55 31.59 8.13 6.19
CA GLN A 55 30.92 7.74 4.94
C GLN A 55 31.16 6.25 4.58
N GLN A 56 32.34 5.69 4.94
CA GLN A 56 32.59 4.26 4.80
C GLN A 56 31.68 3.44 5.76
N ILE A 57 31.63 3.82 7.04
CA ILE A 57 30.74 3.20 8.04
C ILE A 57 29.28 3.23 7.56
N GLU A 58 28.79 4.36 7.05
CA GLU A 58 27.43 4.49 6.51
C GLU A 58 27.17 3.61 5.28
N THR A 59 28.17 3.42 4.42
CA THR A 59 28.04 2.66 3.16
C THR A 59 28.14 1.16 3.37
N GLN A 60 28.90 0.73 4.38
CA GLN A 60 29.13 -0.68 4.73
C GLN A 60 28.29 -1.16 5.93
N SER A 61 27.55 -0.28 6.59
CA SER A 61 26.74 -0.54 7.80
C SER A 61 27.52 -1.03 9.03
N LEU A 62 28.83 -0.72 9.10
CA LEU A 62 29.71 -1.11 10.20
C LEU A 62 29.17 -0.63 11.57
N PHE A 63 29.52 -1.29 12.66
CA PHE A 63 28.95 -1.05 13.99
C PHE A 63 27.43 -1.30 14.06
N ASN A 64 26.93 -2.25 13.27
CA ASN A 64 25.51 -2.58 13.11
C ASN A 64 24.64 -1.36 12.73
N LEU A 65 25.22 -0.40 12.01
CA LEU A 65 24.62 0.87 11.64
C LEU A 65 23.83 0.76 10.32
N LYS A 66 22.95 -0.24 10.18
CA LYS A 66 22.09 -0.39 8.98
C LYS A 66 21.22 0.87 8.80
N PRO A 67 20.95 1.36 7.56
CA PRO A 67 20.21 2.60 7.32
C PRO A 67 18.87 2.71 8.07
N GLU A 68 18.18 1.59 8.20
CA GLU A 68 16.84 1.45 8.78
C GLU A 68 16.86 1.54 10.32
N LEU A 69 18.04 1.41 10.93
CA LEU A 69 18.28 1.49 12.38
C LEU A 69 18.81 2.87 12.82
N ARG A 70 18.94 3.82 11.88
CA ARG A 70 19.40 5.20 12.14
C ARG A 70 18.21 6.10 12.42
N GLY A 71 18.27 6.82 13.54
CA GLY A 71 17.39 7.94 13.81
C GLY A 71 17.71 9.14 12.92
N SER A 72 16.94 10.20 13.13
CA SER A 72 16.92 11.39 12.27
C SER A 72 18.00 12.40 12.64
N LEU A 73 18.60 13.05 11.64
CA LEU A 73 19.65 14.05 11.87
C LEU A 73 19.09 15.35 12.45
N ALA A 74 19.30 15.55 13.75
CA ALA A 74 19.04 16.82 14.42
C ALA A 74 19.92 17.94 13.80
N ASN A 75 19.37 19.13 13.64
CA ASN A 75 20.07 20.35 13.21
C ASN A 75 20.77 20.31 11.82
N GLY A 76 20.46 19.31 10.98
CA GLY A 76 20.91 19.24 9.57
C GLY A 76 22.05 18.25 9.32
N ASN A 77 22.75 18.39 8.19
CA ASN A 77 23.75 17.42 7.76
C ASN A 77 25.12 17.63 8.44
N PHE A 78 25.87 16.53 8.59
CA PHE A 78 27.29 16.58 8.99
C PHE A 78 28.13 17.43 8.03
N GLN A 79 29.00 18.26 8.58
CA GLN A 79 29.95 19.09 7.85
C GLN A 79 31.29 18.37 7.61
N PRO A 80 32.12 18.81 6.64
CA PRO A 80 33.45 18.22 6.39
C PRO A 80 34.45 18.33 7.56
N GLN A 81 34.18 19.22 8.52
CA GLN A 81 34.86 19.39 9.81
C GLN A 81 33.84 19.91 10.84
N PRO A 82 34.00 19.63 12.15
CA PRO A 82 35.07 18.84 12.78
C PRO A 82 34.85 17.32 12.60
N ASN A 83 35.60 16.50 13.34
CA ASN A 83 35.37 15.05 13.40
C ASN A 83 33.96 14.72 13.93
N ILE A 84 33.46 13.55 13.52
CA ILE A 84 32.23 12.94 14.02
C ILE A 84 32.60 12.04 15.20
N GLU A 85 31.79 12.06 16.24
CA GLU A 85 31.89 11.20 17.42
C GLU A 85 30.84 10.08 17.35
N ILE A 86 31.23 8.86 17.69
CA ILE A 86 30.35 7.70 17.80
C ILE A 86 30.49 7.13 19.22
N GLU A 87 29.37 6.85 19.88
CA GLU A 87 29.31 5.93 21.02
C GLU A 87 28.73 4.60 20.52
N ALA A 88 29.43 3.50 20.75
CA ALA A 88 28.96 2.14 20.47
C ALA A 88 29.07 1.25 21.72
N THR A 89 28.24 0.21 21.81
CA THR A 89 28.29 -0.79 22.89
C THR A 89 28.73 -2.16 22.37
N LEU A 90 29.48 -2.91 23.16
CA LEU A 90 30.01 -4.23 22.80
C LEU A 90 28.88 -5.27 22.84
N GLN A 91 28.92 -6.26 21.95
CA GLN A 91 28.06 -7.45 22.06
C GLN A 91 28.19 -8.10 23.45
N PRO A 92 27.07 -8.38 24.17
CA PRO A 92 27.11 -8.90 25.53
C PRO A 92 27.99 -10.14 25.75
N ASP A 93 27.96 -11.10 24.83
CA ASP A 93 28.73 -12.37 24.95
C ASP A 93 30.25 -12.19 24.90
N LEU A 94 30.72 -11.03 24.45
CA LEU A 94 32.14 -10.68 24.42
C LEU A 94 32.57 -9.88 25.66
N LEU A 95 31.64 -9.45 26.51
CA LEU A 95 31.94 -8.78 27.77
C LEU A 95 32.73 -9.69 28.74
N PRO A 96 32.47 -11.01 28.87
CA PRO A 96 33.33 -11.92 29.60
C PRO A 96 34.76 -11.95 29.02
N HIS A 97 34.92 -12.15 27.71
CA HIS A 97 36.23 -12.20 27.05
C HIS A 97 37.04 -10.91 27.25
N LEU A 98 36.38 -9.75 27.27
CA LEU A 98 37.01 -8.48 27.62
C LEU A 98 37.41 -8.43 29.10
N THR A 99 36.50 -8.78 30.01
CA THR A 99 36.66 -8.53 31.45
C THR A 99 37.53 -9.55 32.17
N GLU A 100 37.60 -10.81 31.73
CA GLU A 100 38.54 -11.81 32.24
C GLU A 100 40.01 -11.39 32.07
N ASN A 101 40.30 -10.62 31.02
CA ASN A 101 41.65 -10.15 30.69
C ASN A 101 42.02 -8.81 31.37
N ILE A 102 41.08 -8.13 32.05
CA ILE A 102 41.29 -6.80 32.64
C ILE A 102 41.38 -6.90 34.17
N THR A 103 42.60 -7.12 34.66
CA THR A 103 42.89 -7.19 36.12
C THR A 103 43.02 -5.83 36.81
N ASN A 104 43.20 -4.73 36.05
CA ASN A 104 43.02 -3.36 36.54
C ASN A 104 42.10 -2.61 35.57
N PRO A 105 41.02 -1.94 36.03
CA PRO A 105 40.16 -1.11 35.17
C PRO A 105 40.90 -0.18 34.19
N ASP A 106 41.99 0.50 34.59
CA ASP A 106 42.75 1.40 33.69
C ASP A 106 43.42 0.67 32.50
N ALA A 107 43.56 -0.65 32.57
CA ALA A 107 44.21 -1.45 31.54
C ALA A 107 43.30 -1.73 30.32
N ALA A 108 42.00 -1.43 30.38
CA ALA A 108 41.02 -1.88 29.39
C ALA A 108 41.32 -1.43 27.94
N ILE A 109 41.57 -0.14 27.72
CA ILE A 109 41.98 0.37 26.39
C ILE A 109 43.38 -0.15 26.02
N THR A 110 44.28 -0.24 26.99
CA THR A 110 45.66 -0.72 26.77
C THR A 110 45.65 -2.19 26.29
N TYR A 111 44.73 -3.01 26.81
CA TYR A 111 44.50 -4.38 26.33
C TYR A 111 44.00 -4.39 24.88
N LEU A 112 42.96 -3.61 24.55
CA LEU A 112 42.48 -3.48 23.17
C LEU A 112 43.58 -3.00 22.20
N GLN A 113 44.41 -2.05 22.61
CA GLN A 113 45.56 -1.54 21.84
C GLN A 113 46.69 -2.57 21.68
N ASN A 114 46.87 -3.49 22.64
CA ASN A 114 47.82 -4.58 22.54
C ASN A 114 47.32 -5.67 21.59
N ILE A 115 46.07 -6.14 21.72
CA ILE A 115 45.52 -7.15 20.80
C ILE A 115 45.39 -6.61 19.36
N SER A 116 45.13 -5.31 19.17
CA SER A 116 45.18 -4.64 17.85
C SER A 116 46.56 -4.74 17.17
N GLN A 117 47.63 -5.05 17.92
CA GLN A 117 48.99 -5.28 17.40
C GLN A 117 49.40 -6.76 17.37
N SER A 118 48.94 -7.60 18.29
CA SER A 118 49.34 -9.02 18.40
C SER A 118 48.35 -10.02 17.78
N GLU A 119 47.06 -9.70 17.82
CA GLU A 119 45.93 -10.56 17.43
C GLU A 119 44.85 -9.72 16.72
N PRO A 120 45.14 -9.14 15.54
CA PRO A 120 44.22 -8.20 14.88
C PRO A 120 42.85 -8.79 14.50
N GLU A 121 42.76 -10.11 14.35
CA GLU A 121 41.51 -10.85 14.09
C GLU A 121 40.71 -11.17 15.37
N ASN A 122 41.11 -10.67 16.54
CA ASN A 122 40.40 -10.89 17.79
C ASN A 122 38.97 -10.29 17.74
N PRO A 123 37.91 -11.03 18.14
CA PRO A 123 36.52 -10.56 18.04
C PRO A 123 36.23 -9.19 18.66
N LEU A 124 36.97 -8.77 19.69
CA LEU A 124 36.81 -7.45 20.32
C LEU A 124 37.17 -6.26 19.39
N LEU A 125 37.87 -6.54 18.28
CA LEU A 125 38.30 -5.56 17.28
C LEU A 125 37.40 -5.52 16.03
N SER A 126 36.49 -6.48 15.85
CA SER A 126 35.57 -6.53 14.70
C SER A 126 34.48 -5.47 14.85
N THR A 127 34.27 -4.62 13.84
CA THR A 127 33.21 -3.60 13.85
C THR A 127 31.81 -4.20 13.99
N GLU A 128 31.60 -5.43 13.53
CA GLU A 128 30.29 -6.10 13.54
C GLU A 128 29.90 -6.59 14.94
N ASN A 129 30.85 -6.62 15.87
CA ASN A 129 30.63 -7.01 17.26
C ASN A 129 30.37 -5.80 18.18
N TRP A 130 30.22 -4.60 17.60
CA TRP A 130 29.86 -3.36 18.28
C TRP A 130 28.55 -2.82 17.70
N PHE A 131 27.71 -2.23 18.54
CA PHE A 131 26.42 -1.65 18.17
C PHE A 131 26.45 -0.15 18.44
N ALA A 132 26.51 0.66 17.38
CA ALA A 132 26.48 2.12 17.51
C ALA A 132 25.18 2.56 18.18
N LEU A 133 25.27 3.35 19.26
CA LEU A 133 24.14 3.90 20.02
C LEU A 133 23.79 5.32 19.53
N GLN A 134 24.79 6.18 19.38
CA GLN A 134 24.58 7.56 18.91
C GLN A 134 25.77 8.05 18.09
N VAL A 135 25.48 8.91 17.11
CA VAL A 135 26.45 9.53 16.20
C VAL A 135 26.25 11.04 16.26
N LYS A 136 27.31 11.81 16.47
CA LYS A 136 27.25 13.25 16.78
C LYS A 136 28.36 14.05 16.12
N GLN A 137 28.12 15.33 15.87
CA GLN A 137 29.14 16.29 15.48
C GLN A 137 28.82 17.68 16.05
N PRO A 138 29.74 18.33 16.79
CA PRO A 138 29.56 19.71 17.20
C PRO A 138 29.76 20.66 16.01
N GLN A 139 28.81 21.56 15.77
CA GLN A 139 28.86 22.59 14.74
C GLN A 139 28.63 23.99 15.34
N GLU A 140 28.89 25.06 14.58
CA GLU A 140 28.62 26.45 15.01
C GLU A 140 27.13 26.73 15.26
N SER A 141 26.25 25.96 14.60
CA SER A 141 24.79 25.97 14.76
C SER A 141 24.28 25.20 15.98
N GLY A 142 25.14 24.41 16.64
CA GLY A 142 24.76 23.47 17.71
C GLY A 142 25.32 22.06 17.45
N GLU A 143 24.91 21.10 18.27
CA GLU A 143 25.20 19.68 18.02
C GLU A 143 24.26 19.14 16.94
N THR A 144 24.79 18.51 15.89
CA THR A 144 24.02 17.62 15.01
C THR A 144 24.29 16.18 15.39
N GLY A 145 23.36 15.28 15.07
CA GLY A 145 23.52 13.85 15.32
C GLY A 145 22.19 13.13 15.32
N TYR A 146 22.25 11.83 15.60
CA TYR A 146 21.09 10.97 15.78
C TYR A 146 21.39 9.85 16.79
N ARG A 147 20.33 9.25 17.34
CA ARG A 147 20.36 7.98 18.07
C ARG A 147 20.01 6.84 17.13
N THR A 148 20.48 5.64 17.41
CA THR A 148 20.07 4.42 16.70
C THR A 148 18.97 3.69 17.47
N PHE A 149 18.35 2.71 16.84
CA PHE A 149 17.52 1.70 17.52
C PHE A 149 18.22 1.09 18.75
N TRP A 150 19.52 0.82 18.64
CA TRP A 150 20.34 0.24 19.71
C TRP A 150 20.48 1.15 20.94
N TYR A 151 20.31 2.47 20.82
CA TYR A 151 20.24 3.37 21.98
C TYR A 151 19.08 3.04 22.90
N TYR A 152 17.92 2.69 22.33
CA TYR A 152 16.67 2.50 23.06
C TYR A 152 16.58 1.09 23.64
N VAL A 153 16.76 0.07 22.80
CA VAL A 153 16.68 -1.34 23.26
C VAL A 153 17.90 -1.72 24.09
N ASN A 154 19.09 -1.25 23.71
CA ASN A 154 20.41 -1.58 24.26
C ASN A 154 20.68 -3.10 24.39
N PRO A 155 21.56 -3.70 23.57
CA PRO A 155 21.86 -5.13 23.62
C PRO A 155 22.09 -5.76 25.00
N SER A 156 22.59 -5.03 26.01
CA SER A 156 22.75 -5.55 27.38
C SER A 156 21.44 -5.89 28.12
N THR A 157 20.29 -5.38 27.67
CA THR A 157 18.97 -5.73 28.23
C THR A 157 18.56 -7.16 27.87
N LEU A 158 19.02 -7.66 26.73
CA LEU A 158 18.65 -8.97 26.17
C LEU A 158 19.34 -10.15 26.87
N THR A 159 20.38 -9.89 27.66
CA THR A 159 21.07 -10.89 28.49
C THR A 159 20.57 -10.95 29.94
N LYS A 160 19.46 -10.27 30.28
CA LYS A 160 18.79 -10.43 31.57
C LYS A 160 18.09 -11.81 31.63
N GLU A 161 18.17 -12.50 32.77
CA GLU A 161 17.47 -13.79 32.98
C GLU A 161 15.94 -13.69 32.81
N ASN A 162 15.37 -12.53 33.13
CA ASN A 162 14.01 -12.15 32.80
C ASN A 162 14.05 -10.96 31.85
N ILE A 163 13.80 -11.21 30.57
CA ILE A 163 13.52 -10.18 29.57
C ILE A 163 12.05 -9.77 29.73
N SER A 164 11.76 -8.47 29.78
CA SER A 164 10.38 -7.97 29.74
C SER A 164 10.01 -7.58 28.31
N SER A 165 8.89 -8.08 27.78
CA SER A 165 8.37 -7.60 26.49
C SER A 165 8.01 -6.11 26.60
N GLU A 166 7.43 -5.69 27.73
CA GLU A 166 7.10 -4.28 28.03
C GLU A 166 8.32 -3.35 27.88
N GLU A 167 9.50 -3.72 28.41
CA GLU A 167 10.73 -2.91 28.30
C GLU A 167 11.20 -2.76 26.83
N ILE A 168 11.05 -3.82 26.01
CA ILE A 168 11.47 -3.81 24.60
C ILE A 168 10.45 -3.07 23.73
N THR A 169 9.16 -3.27 23.97
CA THR A 169 8.07 -2.55 23.28
C THR A 169 8.12 -1.06 23.59
N GLU A 170 8.33 -0.66 24.86
CA GLU A 170 8.55 0.75 25.22
C GLU A 170 9.80 1.32 24.51
N ALA A 171 10.89 0.56 24.43
CA ALA A 171 12.09 0.98 23.70
C ALA A 171 11.84 1.14 22.18
N MET A 172 11.12 0.20 21.55
CA MET A 172 10.73 0.29 20.13
C MET A 172 9.86 1.52 19.87
N VAL A 173 8.83 1.75 20.69
CA VAL A 173 7.91 2.91 20.56
C VAL A 173 8.64 4.24 20.77
N ASN A 174 9.59 4.30 21.70
CA ASN A 174 10.42 5.50 21.90
C ASN A 174 11.40 5.75 20.74
N PHE A 175 11.98 4.72 20.12
CA PHE A 175 12.77 4.87 18.89
C PHE A 175 11.92 5.40 17.73
N PHE A 176 10.74 4.80 17.52
CA PHE A 176 9.81 5.27 16.50
C PHE A 176 9.36 6.70 16.74
N SER A 177 9.10 7.13 17.99
CA SER A 177 8.72 8.50 18.33
C SER A 177 9.80 9.54 17.99
N ASP A 178 11.07 9.30 18.36
CA ASP A 178 12.21 10.19 18.02
C ASP A 178 12.42 10.27 16.49
N TRP A 179 12.15 9.16 15.79
CA TRP A 179 12.16 9.06 14.34
C TRP A 179 11.00 9.83 13.68
N THR A 180 9.75 9.68 14.15
CA THR A 180 8.55 10.31 13.56
C THR A 180 8.50 11.82 13.81
N ASP A 181 8.77 12.29 15.04
CA ASP A 181 8.79 13.72 15.40
C ASP A 181 9.73 14.54 14.49
N THR A 182 10.80 13.89 14.01
CA THR A 182 11.81 14.51 13.16
C THR A 182 11.62 14.23 11.65
N ASN A 183 10.97 13.12 11.26
CA ASN A 183 10.75 12.70 9.86
C ASN A 183 9.29 12.81 9.38
N LEU A 184 8.50 13.74 9.92
CA LEU A 184 7.08 13.97 9.58
C LEU A 184 6.77 13.99 8.06
N SER A 185 7.73 14.34 7.20
CA SER A 185 7.57 14.38 5.74
C SER A 185 7.60 13.03 5.01
N ASP A 186 8.04 11.93 5.64
CA ASP A 186 8.22 10.63 4.95
C ASP A 186 7.38 9.47 5.52
N LEU A 187 6.55 9.75 6.53
CA LEU A 187 5.61 8.79 7.10
C LEU A 187 4.55 8.38 6.07
N SER A 188 4.72 7.19 5.52
CA SER A 188 3.67 6.44 4.83
C SER A 188 3.69 5.03 5.39
N GLN A 189 2.54 4.36 5.51
CA GLN A 189 2.47 3.01 6.10
C GLN A 189 3.52 2.06 5.47
N ASN A 190 3.71 2.11 4.15
CA ASN A 190 4.76 1.33 3.47
C ASN A 190 6.19 1.61 3.96
N THR A 191 6.54 2.87 4.26
CA THR A 191 7.84 3.22 4.87
C THR A 191 7.94 2.61 6.27
N PHE A 192 6.87 2.77 7.06
CA PHE A 192 6.79 2.34 8.46
C PHE A 192 6.89 0.82 8.58
N THR A 193 6.15 0.06 7.75
CA THR A 193 6.25 -1.40 7.64
C THR A 193 7.63 -1.85 7.16
N GLN A 194 8.27 -1.18 6.20
CA GLN A 194 9.62 -1.54 5.75
C GLN A 194 10.68 -1.32 6.84
N THR A 195 10.57 -0.22 7.59
CA THR A 195 11.42 0.03 8.76
C THR A 195 11.16 -1.03 9.84
N PHE A 196 9.90 -1.37 10.12
CA PHE A 196 9.49 -2.40 11.09
C PHE A 196 9.98 -3.81 10.72
N ASP A 197 9.81 -4.25 9.47
CA ASP A 197 10.33 -5.54 8.97
C ASP A 197 11.86 -5.59 9.17
N SER A 198 12.56 -4.47 8.96
CA SER A 198 14.02 -4.36 9.09
C SER A 198 14.49 -4.30 10.55
N LEU A 199 13.74 -3.66 11.43
CA LEU A 199 13.96 -3.65 12.89
C LEU A 199 13.74 -5.05 13.48
N THR A 200 12.65 -5.71 13.08
CA THR A 200 12.34 -7.11 13.42
C THR A 200 13.46 -8.05 12.98
N GLN A 201 13.96 -7.91 11.74
CA GLN A 201 15.09 -8.70 11.26
C GLN A 201 16.37 -8.40 12.06
N ALA A 202 16.70 -7.14 12.35
CA ALA A 202 17.88 -6.79 13.13
C ALA A 202 17.80 -7.30 14.58
N PHE A 203 16.61 -7.27 15.19
CA PHE A 203 16.37 -7.84 16.51
C PHE A 203 16.51 -9.37 16.50
N GLN A 204 15.99 -10.05 15.48
CA GLN A 204 16.16 -11.51 15.31
C GLN A 204 17.62 -11.91 15.07
N GLU A 205 18.36 -11.18 14.24
CA GLU A 205 19.80 -11.44 14.00
C GLU A 205 20.63 -11.29 15.29
N LEU A 206 20.33 -10.27 16.11
CA LEU A 206 20.94 -10.13 17.43
C LEU A 206 20.53 -11.30 18.34
N ALA A 207 19.25 -11.65 18.35
CA ALA A 207 18.71 -12.70 19.19
C ALA A 207 19.26 -14.11 18.89
N ASP A 208 19.36 -14.47 17.61
CA ASP A 208 19.99 -15.71 17.12
C ASP A 208 21.48 -15.80 17.52
N THR A 209 22.10 -14.67 17.86
CA THR A 209 23.52 -14.58 18.25
C THR A 209 23.72 -14.54 19.77
N THR A 210 22.87 -13.82 20.53
CA THR A 210 23.09 -13.54 21.97
C THR A 210 22.11 -14.23 22.94
N LEU A 211 20.93 -14.70 22.51
CA LEU A 211 19.95 -15.29 23.44
C LEU A 211 20.09 -16.81 23.56
N THR A 212 20.11 -17.29 24.81
CA THR A 212 19.81 -18.69 25.16
C THR A 212 18.33 -18.94 25.47
N ALA A 213 17.46 -17.94 25.26
CA ALA A 213 16.03 -18.04 25.51
C ALA A 213 15.34 -18.97 24.48
N THR A 214 14.13 -19.43 24.79
CA THR A 214 13.37 -20.25 23.85
C THR A 214 12.81 -19.40 22.72
N THR A 215 12.70 -19.99 21.53
CA THR A 215 12.10 -19.37 20.34
C THR A 215 10.69 -18.84 20.62
N ASP A 216 9.99 -19.45 21.57
CA ASP A 216 8.65 -19.06 22.03
C ASP A 216 8.64 -17.63 22.60
N THR A 217 9.57 -17.28 23.51
CA THR A 217 9.62 -15.93 24.12
C THR A 217 9.99 -14.83 23.14
N LEU A 218 10.82 -15.13 22.13
CA LEU A 218 11.09 -14.19 21.02
C LEU A 218 9.85 -14.02 20.12
N THR A 219 9.05 -15.06 19.94
CA THR A 219 7.81 -14.99 19.17
C THR A 219 6.77 -14.14 19.90
N GLU A 220 6.60 -14.35 21.21
CA GLU A 220 5.71 -13.55 22.09
C GLU A 220 6.07 -12.06 22.07
N ILE A 221 7.36 -11.72 22.22
CA ILE A 221 7.86 -10.34 22.12
C ILE A 221 7.54 -9.73 20.74
N LEU A 222 7.75 -10.46 19.64
CA LEU A 222 7.46 -9.97 18.29
C LEU A 222 5.95 -9.84 18.00
N GLU A 223 5.13 -10.67 18.63
CA GLU A 223 3.66 -10.61 18.53
C GLU A 223 3.10 -9.42 19.33
N ASP A 224 3.54 -9.20 20.58
CA ASP A 224 3.26 -7.99 21.38
C ASP A 224 3.62 -6.69 20.63
N ILE A 225 4.82 -6.67 20.04
CA ILE A 225 5.33 -5.54 19.25
C ILE A 225 4.50 -5.35 17.98
N SER A 226 4.14 -6.41 17.27
CA SER A 226 3.28 -6.30 16.06
C SER A 226 1.86 -5.85 16.39
N ASN A 227 1.29 -6.28 17.52
CA ASN A 227 -0.05 -5.88 17.95
C ASN A 227 -0.06 -4.39 18.38
N THR A 228 0.92 -3.97 19.18
CA THR A 228 1.10 -2.56 19.56
C THR A 228 1.35 -1.67 18.33
N PHE A 229 2.06 -2.19 17.33
CA PHE A 229 2.34 -1.48 16.08
C PHE A 229 1.11 -1.36 15.17
N GLU A 230 0.25 -2.39 15.09
CA GLU A 230 -1.05 -2.29 14.42
C GLU A 230 -1.98 -1.32 15.18
N GLU A 231 -2.02 -1.32 16.53
CA GLU A 231 -2.77 -0.32 17.31
C GLU A 231 -2.32 1.13 17.06
N LEU A 232 -1.02 1.36 16.84
CA LEU A 232 -0.47 2.67 16.46
C LEU A 232 -0.78 3.07 15.00
N ILE A 233 -1.25 2.13 14.16
CA ILE A 233 -1.65 2.35 12.77
C ILE A 233 -3.16 2.49 12.63
N ASP A 234 -3.93 1.72 13.40
CA ASP A 234 -5.39 1.57 13.33
C ASP A 234 -6.13 2.50 14.33
N ILE A 235 -5.45 3.56 14.81
CA ILE A 235 -6.05 4.63 15.64
C ILE A 235 -7.27 5.20 14.90
N PRO A 236 -8.50 5.08 15.44
CA PRO A 236 -9.68 5.66 14.81
C PRO A 236 -9.59 7.19 14.84
N ASP A 237 -10.02 7.85 13.75
CA ASP A 237 -10.14 9.32 13.65
C ASP A 237 -11.00 9.97 14.77
N GLU A 238 -11.73 9.16 15.57
CA GLU A 238 -12.65 9.61 16.63
C GLU A 238 -11.95 9.88 17.98
N ASP A 239 -10.71 9.40 18.21
CA ASP A 239 -9.96 9.61 19.47
C ASP A 239 -8.74 10.56 19.34
N ILE A 240 -8.52 11.19 18.18
CA ILE A 240 -7.50 12.22 18.01
C ILE A 240 -7.96 13.51 18.73
N PRO A 241 -7.22 14.04 19.73
CA PRO A 241 -7.64 15.24 20.45
C PRO A 241 -7.75 16.47 19.54
N GLU A 242 -8.82 17.26 19.67
CA GLU A 242 -9.17 18.41 18.80
C GLU A 242 -8.13 19.57 18.77
N ASP A 243 -7.01 19.47 19.49
CA ASP A 243 -6.08 20.58 19.76
C ASP A 243 -4.62 20.27 19.33
N ILE A 244 -4.44 19.66 18.15
CA ILE A 244 -3.13 19.55 17.46
C ILE A 244 -2.94 20.78 16.54
N PRO A 245 -2.01 21.72 16.82
CA PRO A 245 -1.89 22.97 16.06
C PRO A 245 -1.25 22.84 14.66
N ALA A 246 -2.06 22.41 13.70
CA ALA A 246 -2.06 22.82 12.28
C ALA A 246 -0.72 23.18 11.58
N ASN A 247 -0.14 22.21 10.84
CA ASN A 247 0.43 22.47 9.50
C ASN A 247 0.65 21.21 8.62
N ARG A 248 -0.41 20.47 8.22
CA ARG A 248 -0.26 19.40 7.19
C ARG A 248 0.11 20.01 5.82
N THR A 249 1.13 19.49 5.14
CA THR A 249 1.55 19.99 3.81
C THR A 249 0.63 19.55 2.67
N ILE A 250 0.76 20.19 1.50
CA ILE A 250 0.01 19.81 0.31
C ILE A 250 0.44 18.40 -0.15
N PHE A 251 1.73 18.08 -0.02
CA PHE A 251 2.26 16.75 -0.35
C PHE A 251 1.73 15.65 0.58
N GLU A 252 1.65 15.88 1.89
CA GLU A 252 1.00 14.94 2.83
C GLU A 252 -0.47 14.73 2.47
N ALA A 253 -1.23 15.80 2.28
CA ALA A 253 -2.65 15.70 1.93
C ALA A 253 -2.88 14.91 0.62
N MET A 254 -1.98 15.03 -0.36
CA MET A 254 -1.96 14.20 -1.56
C MET A 254 -1.66 12.73 -1.26
N VAL A 255 -0.59 12.45 -0.49
CA VAL A 255 -0.17 11.08 -0.12
C VAL A 255 -1.29 10.36 0.62
N ASN A 256 -1.90 11.02 1.60
CA ASN A 256 -3.07 10.55 2.33
C ASN A 256 -4.22 10.22 1.38
N PHE A 257 -4.66 11.18 0.55
CA PHE A 257 -5.74 10.96 -0.43
C PHE A 257 -5.50 9.72 -1.32
N PHE A 258 -4.32 9.58 -1.93
CA PHE A 258 -4.05 8.44 -2.82
C PHE A 258 -3.81 7.11 -2.08
N THR A 259 -3.60 7.14 -0.75
CA THR A 259 -3.49 5.93 0.08
C THR A 259 -4.86 5.49 0.59
N GLU A 260 -5.67 6.42 1.13
CA GLU A 260 -7.04 6.21 1.60
C GLU A 260 -8.03 5.84 0.47
N ASP A 261 -7.94 6.54 -0.68
CA ASP A 261 -8.70 6.20 -1.89
C ASP A 261 -8.04 5.01 -2.63
N ASP A 262 -6.92 4.46 -2.12
CA ASP A 262 -6.21 3.25 -2.54
C ASP A 262 -5.90 3.21 -4.06
N TRP A 263 -5.02 4.13 -4.48
CA TRP A 263 -4.46 4.23 -5.84
C TRP A 263 -3.02 3.71 -5.89
N GLY A 264 -2.62 3.08 -7.01
CA GLY A 264 -1.23 2.74 -7.26
C GLY A 264 -0.38 3.97 -7.62
N TYR A 265 0.50 4.41 -6.72
CA TYR A 265 1.41 5.55 -6.94
C TYR A 265 2.87 5.24 -6.58
N ALA A 266 3.77 6.10 -7.05
CA ALA A 266 5.18 6.12 -6.67
C ALA A 266 5.64 7.57 -6.38
N LYS A 267 6.29 7.79 -5.22
CA LYS A 267 6.98 9.06 -4.91
C LYS A 267 8.09 9.32 -5.94
N ILE A 268 8.21 10.55 -6.44
CA ILE A 268 9.30 10.97 -7.33
C ILE A 268 10.44 11.53 -6.49
N LYS A 269 11.67 11.05 -6.69
CA LYS A 269 12.84 11.58 -5.97
C LYS A 269 13.05 13.07 -6.27
N GLU A 270 13.51 13.82 -5.26
CA GLU A 270 13.88 15.24 -5.33
C GLU A 270 12.72 16.23 -5.63
N GLN A 271 11.47 15.79 -5.75
CA GLN A 271 10.31 16.67 -5.95
C GLN A 271 9.09 16.19 -5.15
N PRO A 272 8.31 17.09 -4.51
CA PRO A 272 7.07 16.72 -3.83
C PRO A 272 5.99 16.42 -4.89
N SER A 273 6.06 15.24 -5.47
CA SER A 273 5.25 14.80 -6.60
C SER A 273 5.12 13.28 -6.63
N LEU A 274 3.93 12.81 -7.01
CA LEU A 274 3.60 11.39 -7.13
C LEU A 274 3.34 11.07 -8.60
N ARG A 275 3.88 9.96 -9.09
CA ARG A 275 3.54 9.38 -10.40
C ARG A 275 2.57 8.23 -10.19
N LEU A 276 1.45 8.26 -10.90
CA LEU A 276 0.40 7.24 -10.84
C LEU A 276 0.17 6.63 -12.22
N ALA A 277 -0.41 5.44 -12.28
CA ALA A 277 -0.94 4.86 -13.51
C ALA A 277 -2.47 4.83 -13.43
N PHE A 278 -3.15 5.28 -14.48
CA PHE A 278 -4.61 5.19 -14.60
C PHE A 278 -4.99 4.43 -15.88
N GLU A 279 -6.04 3.64 -15.80
CA GLU A 279 -6.59 2.85 -16.91
C GLU A 279 -8.05 3.25 -17.11
N GLY A 280 -8.32 3.98 -18.19
CA GLY A 280 -9.67 4.36 -18.60
C GLY A 280 -10.24 3.40 -19.64
N LYS A 281 -11.45 3.70 -20.14
CA LYS A 281 -12.11 2.94 -21.19
C LYS A 281 -11.36 3.00 -22.53
N ASN A 282 -10.71 4.13 -22.82
CA ASN A 282 -10.13 4.44 -24.13
C ASN A 282 -8.59 4.37 -24.16
N GLY A 283 -7.95 4.02 -23.04
CA GLY A 283 -6.50 3.79 -22.95
C GLY A 283 -5.97 3.73 -21.52
N LYS A 284 -4.68 3.45 -21.39
CA LYS A 284 -3.93 3.51 -20.12
C LYS A 284 -2.89 4.63 -20.20
N TRP A 285 -2.71 5.39 -19.14
CA TRP A 285 -1.76 6.51 -19.11
C TRP A 285 -1.12 6.75 -17.75
N THR A 286 -0.12 7.64 -17.75
CA THR A 286 0.56 8.12 -16.53
C THR A 286 -0.07 9.42 -16.06
N CYS A 287 -0.33 9.51 -14.76
CA CYS A 287 -0.75 10.74 -14.12
C CYS A 287 0.37 11.27 -13.19
N TYR A 288 0.38 12.58 -12.97
CA TYR A 288 1.29 13.25 -12.06
C TYR A 288 0.52 14.15 -11.09
N ALA A 289 0.57 13.84 -9.81
CA ALA A 289 0.12 14.72 -8.73
C ALA A 289 1.32 15.52 -8.22
N LYS A 290 1.19 16.84 -8.09
CA LYS A 290 2.30 17.73 -7.73
C LYS A 290 1.89 18.79 -6.73
N ALA A 291 2.59 18.80 -5.59
CA ALA A 291 2.49 19.88 -4.62
C ALA A 291 3.44 21.03 -5.00
N ARG A 292 3.04 22.25 -4.67
CA ARG A 292 3.87 23.46 -4.77
C ARG A 292 3.76 24.24 -3.47
N GLU A 293 4.33 23.73 -2.38
CA GLU A 293 4.23 24.33 -1.03
C GLU A 293 4.51 25.84 -1.03
N LYS A 294 5.61 26.27 -1.66
CA LYS A 294 6.02 27.69 -1.78
C LYS A 294 5.08 28.58 -2.60
N GLN A 295 4.09 28.00 -3.29
CA GLN A 295 3.03 28.71 -4.01
C GLN A 295 1.63 28.35 -3.48
N ARG A 296 1.53 27.49 -2.45
CA ARG A 296 0.30 26.93 -1.89
C ARG A 296 -0.65 26.38 -2.97
N GLN A 297 -0.11 25.64 -3.94
CA GLN A 297 -0.87 25.09 -5.06
C GLN A 297 -0.77 23.57 -5.15
N PHE A 298 -1.90 22.91 -5.39
CA PHE A 298 -2.00 21.52 -5.84
C PHE A 298 -2.23 21.48 -7.35
N LEU A 299 -1.54 20.58 -8.05
CA LEU A 299 -1.75 20.31 -9.47
C LEU A 299 -1.87 18.80 -9.70
N PHE A 300 -2.78 18.40 -10.59
CA PHE A 300 -2.89 17.04 -11.08
C PHE A 300 -2.93 17.04 -12.62
N TYR A 301 -2.17 16.12 -13.21
CA TYR A 301 -2.03 15.97 -14.66
C TYR A 301 -2.35 14.54 -15.08
N SER A 302 -3.17 14.35 -16.11
CA SER A 302 -3.16 13.15 -16.94
C SER A 302 -2.32 13.42 -18.19
N ILE A 303 -1.29 12.63 -18.46
CA ILE A 303 -0.51 12.75 -19.72
C ILE A 303 -1.17 11.88 -20.78
N CYS A 304 -1.42 12.41 -21.98
CA CYS A 304 -1.99 11.63 -23.07
C CYS A 304 -0.99 10.52 -23.49
N PRO A 305 -1.43 9.26 -23.68
CA PRO A 305 -0.53 8.16 -24.03
C PRO A 305 0.00 8.23 -25.48
N ILE A 306 -0.36 9.27 -26.24
CA ILE A 306 0.05 9.48 -27.64
C ILE A 306 0.46 10.95 -27.84
N THR A 307 1.70 11.19 -28.24
CA THR A 307 2.21 12.53 -28.57
C THR A 307 1.78 12.99 -29.95
N ALA A 308 1.42 14.26 -30.10
CA ALA A 308 1.03 14.92 -31.34
C ALA A 308 2.19 14.98 -32.37
N PRO A 309 2.08 14.30 -33.54
CA PRO A 309 3.06 14.40 -34.61
C PRO A 309 3.15 15.85 -35.14
N LYS A 310 4.34 16.28 -35.60
CA LYS A 310 4.62 17.68 -35.99
C LYS A 310 3.63 18.26 -37.01
N ASN A 311 3.13 17.44 -37.94
CA ASN A 311 2.11 17.84 -38.93
C ASN A 311 0.68 17.91 -38.38
N LYS A 312 0.39 17.35 -37.20
CA LYS A 312 -0.94 17.35 -36.54
C LYS A 312 -1.10 18.41 -35.46
N ARG A 313 -0.01 18.93 -34.90
CA ARG A 313 -0.04 19.89 -33.76
C ARG A 313 -0.95 21.10 -34.01
N LYS A 314 -1.03 21.64 -35.24
CA LYS A 314 -1.96 22.73 -35.58
C LYS A 314 -3.44 22.30 -35.48
N THR A 315 -3.79 21.15 -36.04
CA THR A 315 -5.16 20.58 -36.02
C THR A 315 -5.58 20.19 -34.61
N LEU A 316 -4.65 19.63 -33.82
CA LEU A 316 -4.88 19.30 -32.41
C LEU A 316 -4.98 20.54 -31.52
N ALA A 317 -4.23 21.61 -31.80
CA ALA A 317 -4.40 22.88 -31.09
C ALA A 317 -5.79 23.49 -31.33
N GLU A 318 -6.33 23.39 -32.55
CA GLU A 318 -7.72 23.80 -32.83
C GLU A 318 -8.72 22.96 -32.02
N PHE A 319 -8.58 21.63 -32.04
CA PHE A 319 -9.41 20.71 -31.24
C PHE A 319 -9.35 21.02 -29.75
N ILE A 320 -8.15 21.13 -29.18
CA ILE A 320 -7.91 21.44 -27.76
C ILE A 320 -8.49 22.82 -27.40
N THR A 321 -8.35 23.83 -28.25
CA THR A 321 -8.92 25.16 -28.03
C THR A 321 -10.45 25.13 -28.03
N ARG A 322 -11.06 24.35 -28.94
CA ARG A 322 -12.52 24.15 -28.99
C ARG A 322 -13.02 23.35 -27.77
N VAL A 323 -12.36 22.26 -27.37
CA VAL A 323 -12.72 21.47 -26.17
C VAL A 323 -12.58 22.27 -24.87
N ASN A 324 -11.55 23.12 -24.76
CA ASN A 324 -11.39 24.00 -23.61
C ASN A 324 -12.45 25.13 -23.56
N SER A 325 -13.16 25.42 -24.65
CA SER A 325 -14.15 26.50 -24.75
C SER A 325 -15.46 26.15 -24.04
N GLY A 326 -15.50 26.37 -22.73
CA GLY A 326 -16.62 26.02 -21.85
C GLY A 326 -16.28 24.96 -20.80
N MET A 327 -15.03 24.48 -20.78
CA MET A 327 -14.54 23.57 -19.75
C MET A 327 -14.51 24.27 -18.39
N VAL A 328 -15.17 23.70 -17.39
CA VAL A 328 -15.35 24.35 -16.07
C VAL A 328 -14.25 23.99 -15.06
N ILE A 329 -13.75 22.74 -15.10
CA ILE A 329 -12.74 22.22 -14.16
C ILE A 329 -11.57 21.62 -14.93
N GLY A 330 -10.47 22.37 -15.01
CA GLY A 330 -9.25 21.99 -15.72
C GLY A 330 -9.24 22.35 -17.19
N ASN A 331 -8.15 22.00 -17.87
CA ASN A 331 -7.93 22.28 -19.28
C ASN A 331 -7.00 21.25 -19.94
N PHE A 332 -7.16 21.02 -21.25
CA PHE A 332 -6.14 20.40 -22.07
C PHE A 332 -5.00 21.37 -22.38
N GLU A 333 -3.77 20.85 -22.49
CA GLU A 333 -2.57 21.57 -22.93
C GLU A 333 -1.88 20.78 -24.05
N LEU A 334 -1.17 21.49 -24.93
CA LEU A 334 -0.35 20.91 -26.00
C LEU A 334 0.99 21.64 -26.06
N ASP A 335 2.06 20.91 -25.80
CA ASP A 335 3.41 21.37 -26.07
C ASP A 335 3.65 21.35 -27.60
N PHE A 336 4.01 22.50 -28.17
CA PHE A 336 4.20 22.66 -29.61
C PHE A 336 5.54 22.13 -30.14
N ASP A 337 6.52 21.82 -29.28
CA ASP A 337 7.86 21.36 -29.60
C ASP A 337 8.04 19.85 -29.36
N SER A 338 7.63 19.35 -28.19
CA SER A 338 7.59 17.90 -27.90
C SER A 338 6.37 17.22 -28.53
N GLY A 339 5.22 17.90 -28.57
CA GLY A 339 3.94 17.30 -28.95
C GLY A 339 3.25 16.57 -27.80
N GLU A 340 3.74 16.68 -26.57
CA GLU A 340 3.02 16.17 -25.40
C GLU A 340 1.65 16.86 -25.27
N ILE A 341 0.62 16.06 -24.99
CA ILE A 341 -0.72 16.55 -24.65
C ILE A 341 -0.98 16.11 -23.22
N CYS A 342 -1.55 16.99 -22.39
CA CYS A 342 -2.00 16.61 -21.05
C CYS A 342 -3.35 17.25 -20.71
N TYR A 343 -4.06 16.70 -19.74
CA TYR A 343 -5.19 17.35 -19.08
C TYR A 343 -4.77 17.75 -17.67
N LYS A 344 -4.91 19.02 -17.33
CA LYS A 344 -4.48 19.61 -16.06
C LYS A 344 -5.68 20.07 -15.24
N THR A 345 -5.67 19.73 -13.95
CA THR A 345 -6.50 20.36 -12.92
C THR A 345 -5.58 20.93 -11.85
N SER A 346 -5.99 22.04 -11.23
CA SER A 346 -5.14 22.73 -10.24
C SER A 346 -5.98 23.60 -9.32
N LEU A 347 -5.55 23.72 -8.06
CA LEU A 347 -6.19 24.53 -7.02
C LEU A 347 -5.11 25.31 -6.26
N GLU A 348 -5.37 26.60 -6.03
CA GLU A 348 -4.64 27.39 -5.04
C GLU A 348 -5.36 27.31 -3.70
N ILE A 349 -4.59 27.13 -2.63
CA ILE A 349 -5.09 26.79 -1.30
C ILE A 349 -4.91 28.02 -0.42
N HIS A 350 -6.04 28.59 0.02
CA HIS A 350 -6.08 29.77 0.89
C HIS A 350 -5.97 29.33 2.37
N SER A 351 -6.55 30.03 3.35
CA SER A 351 -6.28 29.78 4.79
C SER A 351 -6.49 28.33 5.25
N ASP A 352 -7.28 27.57 4.51
CA ASP A 352 -7.83 26.28 4.89
C ASP A 352 -6.90 25.12 4.46
N LEU A 353 -7.07 23.94 5.07
CA LEU A 353 -6.32 22.75 4.70
C LEU A 353 -6.86 22.12 3.41
N LEU A 354 -5.96 21.50 2.62
CA LEU A 354 -6.36 20.75 1.43
C LEU A 354 -7.07 19.45 1.83
N SER A 355 -8.40 19.44 1.78
CA SER A 355 -9.19 18.27 2.18
C SER A 355 -9.25 17.19 1.10
N PHE A 356 -9.49 15.95 1.54
CA PHE A 356 -9.73 14.78 0.68
C PHE A 356 -10.78 15.07 -0.41
N ALA A 357 -11.89 15.73 -0.04
CA ALA A 357 -12.97 16.09 -0.97
C ALA A 357 -12.51 17.07 -2.07
N LEU A 358 -11.67 18.06 -1.73
CA LEU A 358 -11.09 18.98 -2.71
C LEU A 358 -10.16 18.26 -3.68
N ILE A 359 -9.31 17.35 -3.19
CA ILE A 359 -8.44 16.54 -4.07
C ILE A 359 -9.29 15.66 -4.99
N LYS A 360 -10.29 14.95 -4.46
CA LYS A 360 -11.22 14.11 -5.23
C LYS A 360 -11.91 14.90 -6.36
N SER A 361 -12.35 16.13 -6.07
CA SER A 361 -12.99 17.03 -7.02
C SER A 361 -12.09 17.48 -8.18
N LEU A 362 -10.78 17.31 -8.06
CA LEU A 362 -9.77 17.68 -9.07
C LEU A 362 -9.20 16.46 -9.79
N VAL A 363 -9.02 15.34 -9.09
CA VAL A 363 -8.46 14.09 -9.63
C VAL A 363 -9.48 13.37 -10.52
N TYR A 364 -10.69 13.13 -10.02
CA TYR A 364 -11.69 12.31 -10.71
C TYR A 364 -12.16 12.95 -12.04
N PRO A 365 -12.47 14.26 -12.12
CA PRO A 365 -12.77 14.90 -13.39
C PRO A 365 -11.59 14.92 -14.37
N ASN A 366 -10.35 15.00 -13.88
CA ASN A 366 -9.16 15.03 -14.73
C ASN A 366 -9.00 13.74 -15.54
N VAL A 367 -9.02 12.58 -14.85
CA VAL A 367 -8.92 11.28 -15.53
C VAL A 367 -10.14 11.01 -16.43
N ARG A 368 -11.35 11.42 -16.00
CA ARG A 368 -12.57 11.32 -16.82
C ARG A 368 -12.48 12.15 -18.11
N MET A 369 -11.96 13.37 -18.05
CA MET A 369 -11.84 14.23 -19.24
C MET A 369 -10.76 13.75 -20.20
N MET A 370 -9.63 13.23 -19.69
CA MET A 370 -8.65 12.54 -20.54
C MET A 370 -9.31 11.36 -21.27
N ASP A 371 -10.01 10.48 -20.55
CA ASP A 371 -10.68 9.31 -21.14
C ASP A 371 -11.71 9.72 -22.21
N LYS A 372 -12.56 10.72 -21.91
CA LYS A 372 -13.64 11.18 -22.79
C LYS A 372 -13.12 11.70 -24.15
N TYR A 373 -12.04 12.48 -24.15
CA TYR A 373 -11.54 13.12 -25.37
C TYR A 373 -10.39 12.38 -26.07
N LEU A 374 -9.78 11.37 -25.44
CA LEU A 374 -8.72 10.53 -26.02
C LEU A 374 -9.10 9.90 -27.38
N PRO A 375 -10.31 9.38 -27.63
CA PRO A 375 -10.73 8.90 -28.96
C PRO A 375 -10.73 9.99 -30.05
N GLY A 376 -11.02 11.24 -29.68
CA GLY A 376 -10.96 12.40 -30.58
C GLY A 376 -9.52 12.76 -30.95
N ILE A 377 -8.64 12.82 -29.94
CA ILE A 377 -7.19 13.02 -30.11
C ILE A 377 -6.61 11.95 -31.05
N GLN A 378 -6.89 10.67 -30.77
CA GLN A 378 -6.50 9.55 -31.63
C GLN A 378 -7.00 9.72 -33.07
N SER A 379 -8.30 10.01 -33.25
CA SER A 379 -8.91 10.07 -34.57
C SER A 379 -8.40 11.24 -35.42
N ILE A 380 -8.00 12.35 -34.81
CA ILE A 380 -7.36 13.49 -35.49
C ILE A 380 -5.88 13.18 -35.82
N ILE A 381 -5.16 12.49 -34.94
CA ILE A 381 -3.78 12.04 -35.21
C ILE A 381 -3.74 11.10 -36.43
N PHE A 382 -4.72 10.20 -36.54
CA PHE A 382 -4.84 9.22 -37.62
C PHE A 382 -5.70 9.69 -38.83
N ASP A 383 -5.89 11.01 -39.02
CA ASP A 383 -6.60 11.62 -40.17
C ASP A 383 -8.05 11.15 -40.42
N LYS A 384 -8.72 10.57 -39.43
CA LYS A 384 -10.06 9.99 -39.60
C LYS A 384 -11.17 11.04 -39.68
N ILE A 385 -11.03 12.15 -38.96
CA ILE A 385 -12.06 13.19 -38.78
C ILE A 385 -11.46 14.59 -38.53
N THR A 386 -12.26 15.63 -38.75
CA THR A 386 -11.92 17.03 -38.40
C THR A 386 -12.12 17.31 -36.90
N PRO A 387 -11.48 18.36 -36.32
CA PRO A 387 -11.69 18.79 -34.94
C PRO A 387 -13.18 18.93 -34.54
N GLU A 388 -13.96 19.58 -35.40
CA GLU A 388 -15.39 19.82 -35.17
C GLU A 388 -16.22 18.53 -35.20
N SER A 389 -15.88 17.60 -36.09
CA SER A 389 -16.52 16.29 -36.14
C SER A 389 -16.14 15.41 -34.95
N ALA A 390 -14.91 15.52 -34.44
CA ALA A 390 -14.45 14.79 -33.26
C ALA A 390 -15.22 15.22 -32.00
N ILE A 391 -15.34 16.52 -31.75
CA ILE A 391 -16.08 17.06 -30.60
C ILE A 391 -17.54 16.64 -30.68
N ARG A 392 -18.17 16.83 -31.84
CA ARG A 392 -19.58 16.46 -32.03
C ARG A 392 -19.85 14.97 -31.76
N LEU A 393 -18.98 14.07 -32.23
CA LEU A 393 -19.09 12.63 -31.97
C LEU A 393 -18.86 12.25 -30.49
N ILE A 394 -18.15 13.06 -29.71
CA ILE A 394 -17.91 12.83 -28.27
C ILE A 394 -19.08 13.35 -27.43
N GLU A 395 -19.74 14.43 -27.86
CA GLU A 395 -20.75 15.15 -27.07
C GLU A 395 -22.20 14.77 -27.44
N GLU A 396 -22.51 14.47 -28.72
CA GLU A 396 -23.86 14.02 -29.12
C GLU A 396 -24.29 12.70 -28.46
N ILE A 397 -23.32 11.87 -28.03
CA ILE A 397 -23.56 10.61 -27.32
C ILE A 397 -24.28 10.83 -25.97
N GLU A 398 -24.13 11.99 -25.33
CA GLU A 398 -24.71 12.28 -24.01
C GLU A 398 -26.16 12.80 -24.07
N VAL A 399 -26.68 13.15 -25.26
CA VAL A 399 -27.98 13.85 -25.41
C VAL A 399 -29.18 12.89 -25.56
N SER A 400 -28.97 11.57 -25.50
CA SER A 400 -30.01 10.56 -25.72
C SER A 400 -30.56 9.96 -24.41
N PRO A 401 -31.78 10.32 -23.95
CA PRO A 401 -32.39 9.72 -22.76
C PRO A 401 -32.90 8.28 -23.03
N PRO A 402 -32.99 7.42 -22.00
CA PRO A 402 -33.41 6.03 -22.17
C PRO A 402 -34.91 5.90 -22.49
N SER A 403 -35.21 5.51 -23.73
CA SER A 403 -36.57 5.12 -24.14
C SER A 403 -36.95 3.77 -23.51
N SER A 404 -38.05 3.73 -22.75
CA SER A 404 -38.50 2.54 -22.04
C SER A 404 -39.24 1.52 -22.93
N ASN A 405 -39.31 0.28 -22.43
CA ASN A 405 -40.16 -0.83 -22.87
C ASN A 405 -39.89 -1.48 -24.24
N SER A 406 -39.08 -2.55 -24.24
CA SER A 406 -39.63 -3.89 -24.57
C SER A 406 -38.71 -5.00 -24.05
N ALA A 407 -39.30 -6.16 -23.73
CA ALA A 407 -38.60 -7.32 -23.16
C ALA A 407 -37.90 -8.17 -24.25
N PRO A 408 -36.81 -8.90 -23.94
CA PRO A 408 -35.95 -9.50 -24.95
C PRO A 408 -36.57 -10.75 -25.62
N SER A 409 -36.17 -10.97 -26.88
CA SER A 409 -36.29 -12.25 -27.58
C SER A 409 -34.90 -12.84 -27.80
N ASN A 410 -34.79 -14.17 -27.72
CA ASN A 410 -33.51 -14.87 -27.60
C ASN A 410 -32.61 -14.85 -28.86
N ASN A 411 -31.32 -15.04 -28.57
CA ASN A 411 -30.35 -15.95 -29.23
C ASN A 411 -29.31 -15.45 -30.27
N LEU A 412 -28.15 -16.12 -30.15
CA LEU A 412 -27.00 -16.26 -31.06
C LEU A 412 -26.05 -15.06 -31.28
N SER A 413 -25.03 -15.01 -30.42
CA SER A 413 -23.60 -15.20 -30.75
C SER A 413 -22.94 -14.58 -32.00
N ASP A 414 -21.75 -14.03 -31.75
CA ASP A 414 -20.53 -13.98 -32.58
C ASP A 414 -20.23 -12.79 -33.52
N GLN A 415 -19.03 -12.25 -33.29
CA GLN A 415 -18.07 -11.64 -34.25
C GLN A 415 -18.49 -10.40 -35.07
N ILE A 416 -18.05 -9.21 -34.61
CA ILE A 416 -17.71 -8.08 -35.49
C ILE A 416 -16.37 -7.48 -35.04
N THR A 417 -15.41 -7.37 -35.97
CA THR A 417 -14.10 -6.72 -35.81
C THR A 417 -14.13 -5.25 -36.29
N PRO A 418 -13.18 -4.39 -35.86
CA PRO A 418 -13.29 -2.93 -36.01
C PRO A 418 -12.91 -2.40 -37.42
N GLU A 419 -13.37 -3.04 -38.49
CA GLU A 419 -13.09 -2.65 -39.88
C GLU A 419 -14.35 -2.18 -40.66
N SER A 420 -15.55 -2.58 -40.22
CA SER A 420 -16.83 -2.30 -40.91
C SER A 420 -17.34 -0.86 -40.83
N ALA A 421 -16.70 0.03 -40.06
CA ALA A 421 -17.23 1.35 -39.73
C ALA A 421 -16.97 2.47 -40.77
N ILE A 422 -16.16 2.21 -41.80
CA ILE A 422 -15.67 3.25 -42.72
C ILE A 422 -16.54 3.41 -43.99
N GLN A 423 -17.39 2.44 -44.31
CA GLN A 423 -18.04 2.35 -45.64
C GLN A 423 -19.44 3.01 -45.72
N LEU A 424 -19.66 4.15 -45.07
CA LEU A 424 -20.96 4.84 -45.00
C LEU A 424 -20.97 6.32 -45.43
N ILE A 425 -19.87 6.86 -45.95
CA ILE A 425 -19.80 8.25 -46.45
C ILE A 425 -19.28 8.30 -47.90
N GLU A 426 -19.80 7.43 -48.79
CA GLU A 426 -19.43 7.50 -50.21
C GLU A 426 -20.54 7.02 -51.18
N SER A 427 -21.73 7.63 -51.13
CA SER A 427 -22.71 7.53 -52.23
C SER A 427 -23.65 8.74 -52.29
N SER A 428 -23.36 9.71 -53.17
CA SER A 428 -24.28 10.80 -53.51
C SER A 428 -24.01 11.41 -54.89
N GLN A 429 -24.43 10.70 -55.96
CA GLN A 429 -24.78 11.32 -57.25
C GLN A 429 -25.53 10.38 -58.21
N VAL A 430 -26.73 10.82 -58.63
CA VAL A 430 -27.32 10.78 -59.99
C VAL A 430 -27.49 9.43 -60.74
N SER A 431 -28.75 9.13 -61.11
CA SER A 431 -29.20 8.05 -62.02
C SER A 431 -29.11 8.43 -63.52
N PRO A 432 -29.20 7.48 -64.49
CA PRO A 432 -30.50 6.97 -64.96
C PRO A 432 -30.55 5.47 -65.40
N PRO A 433 -31.74 4.89 -65.71
CA PRO A 433 -31.96 3.46 -66.06
C PRO A 433 -32.36 3.27 -67.56
N PRO A 434 -33.02 2.19 -68.06
CA PRO A 434 -33.34 0.84 -67.51
C PRO A 434 -33.05 -0.35 -68.48
N SER A 435 -33.25 -1.62 -68.04
CA SER A 435 -34.14 -2.61 -68.75
C SER A 435 -34.18 -4.05 -68.19
N ASN A 436 -35.40 -4.54 -67.92
CA ASN A 436 -35.98 -5.88 -68.16
C ASN A 436 -35.38 -7.23 -67.68
N SER A 437 -36.33 -8.04 -67.18
CA SER A 437 -36.57 -9.49 -67.40
C SER A 437 -36.00 -10.56 -66.45
N ALA A 438 -36.92 -11.46 -66.09
CA ALA A 438 -36.76 -12.79 -65.48
C ALA A 438 -37.24 -13.85 -66.55
N PRO A 439 -37.48 -15.16 -66.30
CA PRO A 439 -37.51 -15.90 -65.03
C PRO A 439 -37.00 -17.39 -65.04
N SER A 440 -37.17 -18.05 -63.87
CA SER A 440 -37.69 -19.43 -63.71
C SER A 440 -36.78 -20.69 -63.62
N ASN A 441 -37.29 -21.63 -62.80
CA ASN A 441 -37.22 -23.11 -62.85
C ASN A 441 -36.06 -23.96 -62.25
N ASN A 442 -36.27 -24.40 -61.00
CA ASN A 442 -36.72 -25.75 -60.59
C ASN A 442 -35.98 -27.08 -60.97
N LEU A 443 -35.81 -27.93 -59.92
CA LEU A 443 -35.71 -29.41 -59.90
C LEU A 443 -34.40 -30.04 -60.47
N THR A 444 -33.87 -31.20 -60.06
CA THR A 444 -33.91 -32.09 -58.85
C THR A 444 -32.57 -32.90 -58.82
N ASP A 445 -32.25 -34.03 -58.12
CA ASP A 445 -32.98 -35.06 -57.32
C ASP A 445 -32.01 -35.83 -56.37
N GLU A 446 -32.38 -37.07 -55.98
CA GLU A 446 -31.55 -38.17 -55.46
C GLU A 446 -31.11 -38.21 -53.97
N LEU A 447 -32.05 -38.70 -53.14
CA LEU A 447 -31.81 -39.74 -52.10
C LEU A 447 -31.77 -41.14 -52.80
N PRO A 448 -31.41 -42.30 -52.17
CA PRO A 448 -31.47 -42.67 -50.73
C PRO A 448 -30.23 -43.50 -50.24
N ILE A 449 -30.17 -44.16 -49.06
CA ILE A 449 -30.80 -45.44 -48.64
C ILE A 449 -30.81 -45.56 -47.09
N VAL A 450 -31.72 -46.39 -46.55
CA VAL A 450 -32.06 -46.54 -45.11
C VAL A 450 -31.69 -47.96 -44.60
N ILE A 451 -31.86 -48.26 -43.28
CA ILE A 451 -32.34 -49.53 -42.63
C ILE A 451 -31.47 -49.95 -41.39
N PRO A 452 -32.02 -50.29 -40.19
CA PRO A 452 -33.23 -49.82 -39.50
C PRO A 452 -33.18 -49.78 -37.92
N LYS A 453 -34.28 -49.35 -37.25
CA LYS A 453 -34.96 -49.91 -36.03
C LYS A 453 -34.15 -50.52 -34.85
N SER A 454 -34.54 -50.44 -33.56
CA SER A 454 -35.65 -49.82 -32.77
C SER A 454 -35.33 -50.06 -31.26
N LYS A 455 -36.03 -49.63 -30.19
CA LYS A 455 -37.44 -49.23 -29.84
C LYS A 455 -37.34 -48.07 -28.80
N LYS A 456 -38.34 -47.41 -28.15
CA LYS A 456 -39.79 -47.53 -27.81
C LYS A 456 -40.14 -48.57 -26.72
N LYS A 457 -41.03 -48.34 -25.74
CA LYS A 457 -42.24 -47.46 -25.53
C LYS A 457 -42.34 -47.15 -23.98
N THR A 458 -43.17 -46.30 -23.32
CA THR A 458 -44.43 -45.53 -23.55
C THR A 458 -44.54 -44.34 -22.54
N LYS A 459 -45.66 -43.59 -22.51
CA LYS A 459 -46.16 -42.73 -21.38
C LYS A 459 -47.11 -43.57 -20.46
N SER A 460 -47.75 -43.14 -19.35
CA SER A 460 -48.40 -41.86 -18.97
C SER A 460 -48.74 -41.69 -17.45
N LYS A 461 -49.21 -40.48 -17.07
CA LYS A 461 -49.58 -39.94 -15.72
C LYS A 461 -50.87 -40.56 -15.11
N PRO A 462 -51.15 -40.45 -13.78
CA PRO A 462 -51.58 -39.19 -13.09
C PRO A 462 -50.95 -38.93 -11.68
N SER A 463 -51.57 -38.05 -10.87
CA SER A 463 -51.14 -37.50 -9.55
C SER A 463 -52.37 -37.39 -8.60
N PRO A 464 -52.30 -36.97 -7.30
CA PRO A 464 -51.18 -36.57 -6.41
C PRO A 464 -51.10 -37.51 -5.15
N PRO A 465 -50.70 -37.16 -3.89
CA PRO A 465 -50.89 -35.91 -3.10
C PRO A 465 -49.59 -35.19 -2.65
N THR A 466 -49.76 -34.11 -1.87
CA THR A 466 -48.72 -33.28 -1.24
C THR A 466 -48.14 -33.93 0.02
N GLU A 467 -46.83 -33.77 0.25
CA GLU A 467 -46.21 -33.93 1.57
C GLU A 467 -45.17 -32.82 1.83
N SER A 468 -44.91 -32.58 3.12
CA SER A 468 -44.26 -31.40 3.72
C SER A 468 -42.92 -30.94 3.12
N GLN A 469 -42.74 -29.61 3.04
CA GLN A 469 -41.44 -28.97 2.93
C GLN A 469 -40.61 -29.19 4.21
N THR A 470 -39.34 -29.55 4.06
CA THR A 470 -38.28 -29.25 5.04
C THR A 470 -37.50 -28.01 4.58
N PRO A 471 -36.98 -27.16 5.48
CA PRO A 471 -36.20 -25.99 5.10
C PRO A 471 -34.89 -26.44 4.44
N SER A 472 -34.55 -25.80 3.32
CA SER A 472 -33.25 -26.01 2.66
C SER A 472 -32.18 -25.19 3.37
N GLU A 473 -31.06 -25.83 3.70
CA GLU A 473 -29.88 -25.16 4.26
C GLU A 473 -29.38 -24.09 3.29
N LYS A 474 -29.12 -22.87 3.79
CA LYS A 474 -28.46 -21.83 2.99
C LYS A 474 -27.03 -22.29 2.70
N ARG A 475 -26.71 -22.49 1.42
CA ARG A 475 -25.35 -22.80 0.98
C ARG A 475 -24.47 -21.55 1.12
N VAL A 476 -23.46 -21.62 1.99
CA VAL A 476 -22.50 -20.53 2.24
C VAL A 476 -21.84 -20.09 0.93
N THR A 477 -21.73 -18.77 0.73
CA THR A 477 -21.16 -18.15 -0.48
C THR A 477 -19.76 -17.58 -0.22
N GLU A 478 -18.99 -17.30 -1.27
CA GLU A 478 -17.68 -16.65 -1.13
C GLU A 478 -17.82 -15.24 -0.51
N SER A 479 -18.91 -14.53 -0.82
CA SER A 479 -19.27 -13.27 -0.18
C SER A 479 -19.61 -13.39 1.32
N ASP A 480 -20.16 -14.51 1.77
CA ASP A 480 -20.42 -14.74 3.20
C ASP A 480 -19.14 -15.01 3.98
N ILE A 481 -18.13 -15.58 3.33
CA ILE A 481 -16.81 -15.84 3.91
C ILE A 481 -15.99 -14.54 3.94
N LEU A 482 -15.86 -13.88 2.78
CA LEU A 482 -15.04 -12.66 2.63
C LEU A 482 -15.55 -11.49 3.47
N SER A 483 -16.86 -11.37 3.73
CA SER A 483 -17.41 -10.29 4.56
C SER A 483 -17.21 -10.51 6.07
N ARG A 484 -16.76 -11.69 6.51
CA ARG A 484 -16.41 -11.98 7.90
C ARG A 484 -14.93 -11.73 8.24
N LEU A 485 -14.11 -11.42 7.23
CA LEU A 485 -12.68 -11.10 7.37
C LEU A 485 -12.47 -9.59 7.57
N THR A 486 -11.60 -9.22 8.52
CA THR A 486 -11.14 -7.84 8.74
C THR A 486 -10.12 -7.41 7.67
N GLN A 487 -9.69 -6.14 7.69
CA GLN A 487 -8.57 -5.71 6.84
C GLN A 487 -7.27 -6.47 7.18
N SER A 488 -6.97 -6.70 8.47
CA SER A 488 -5.79 -7.46 8.90
C SER A 488 -5.85 -8.92 8.45
N ASP A 489 -7.00 -9.60 8.59
CA ASP A 489 -7.22 -10.96 8.06
C ASP A 489 -6.91 -11.04 6.55
N LEU A 490 -7.45 -10.10 5.77
CA LEU A 490 -7.27 -10.05 4.31
C LEU A 490 -5.81 -9.79 3.92
N LEU A 491 -5.10 -8.90 4.65
CA LEU A 491 -3.67 -8.65 4.45
C LEU A 491 -2.81 -9.87 4.81
N LYS A 492 -3.14 -10.57 5.89
CA LYS A 492 -2.47 -11.82 6.30
C LYS A 492 -2.67 -12.92 5.24
N PHE A 493 -3.88 -13.09 4.71
CA PHE A 493 -4.14 -14.02 3.60
C PHE A 493 -3.50 -13.60 2.25
N GLU A 494 -3.43 -12.29 1.95
CA GLU A 494 -2.70 -11.80 0.77
C GLU A 494 -1.19 -12.11 0.88
N LYS A 495 -0.54 -11.74 1.99
CA LYS A 495 0.88 -12.06 2.24
C LYS A 495 1.15 -13.55 2.06
N ILE A 496 0.28 -14.42 2.59
CA ILE A 496 0.37 -15.88 2.41
C ILE A 496 0.30 -16.31 0.94
N SER A 497 -0.58 -15.71 0.14
CA SER A 497 -0.72 -16.05 -1.28
C SER A 497 0.49 -15.56 -2.09
N GLN A 498 0.96 -14.34 -1.85
CA GLN A 498 2.16 -13.79 -2.50
C GLN A 498 3.44 -14.58 -2.17
N LEU A 499 3.59 -15.06 -0.93
CA LEU A 499 4.76 -15.83 -0.48
C LEU A 499 4.88 -17.21 -1.13
N LYS A 500 3.76 -17.88 -1.46
CA LYS A 500 3.75 -19.18 -2.18
C LYS A 500 4.46 -19.11 -3.53
N GLY A 501 4.58 -17.94 -4.15
CA GLY A 501 5.29 -17.75 -5.42
C GLY A 501 6.83 -17.61 -5.32
N LYS A 502 7.41 -17.57 -4.10
CA LYS A 502 8.84 -17.25 -3.89
C LYS A 502 9.67 -18.30 -3.15
N PHE A 503 9.06 -19.31 -2.53
CA PHE A 503 9.77 -20.27 -1.67
C PHE A 503 9.44 -21.73 -2.02
N GLU A 504 10.45 -22.55 -2.28
CA GLU A 504 10.32 -24.00 -2.55
C GLU A 504 10.13 -24.86 -1.27
N LYS A 505 10.07 -24.24 -0.09
CA LYS A 505 9.85 -24.91 1.20
C LYS A 505 8.41 -24.72 1.69
N PRO A 506 7.82 -25.70 2.40
CA PRO A 506 6.53 -25.51 3.06
C PRO A 506 6.61 -24.37 4.08
N MET A 507 5.54 -23.56 4.12
CA MET A 507 5.37 -22.39 4.97
C MET A 507 5.37 -22.76 6.47
N PRO A 508 5.86 -21.88 7.37
CA PRO A 508 5.73 -22.08 8.81
C PRO A 508 4.26 -22.26 9.21
N GLN A 509 3.94 -23.37 9.87
CA GLN A 509 2.55 -23.68 10.26
C GLN A 509 2.03 -22.74 11.36
N SER A 510 2.93 -22.08 12.12
CA SER A 510 2.61 -21.07 13.12
C SER A 510 1.76 -19.92 12.57
N ILE A 511 2.13 -19.36 11.40
CA ILE A 511 1.41 -18.22 10.80
C ILE A 511 -0.04 -18.60 10.45
N LEU A 512 -0.26 -19.82 9.97
CA LEU A 512 -1.60 -20.33 9.63
C LEU A 512 -2.41 -20.64 10.88
N GLU A 513 -1.80 -21.19 11.94
CA GLU A 513 -2.49 -21.45 13.20
C GLU A 513 -2.76 -20.16 14.00
N GLY A 514 -1.95 -19.11 13.84
CA GLY A 514 -2.18 -17.77 14.40
C GLY A 514 -3.48 -17.14 13.87
N ILE A 515 -3.59 -16.94 12.55
CA ILE A 515 -4.80 -16.40 11.88
C ILE A 515 -6.04 -17.23 12.24
N LYS A 516 -5.89 -18.56 12.31
CA LYS A 516 -6.96 -19.47 12.72
C LYS A 516 -7.37 -19.27 14.19
N THR A 517 -6.43 -18.98 15.08
CA THR A 517 -6.67 -18.71 16.49
C THR A 517 -7.35 -17.35 16.69
N GLU A 518 -6.90 -16.32 15.96
CA GLU A 518 -7.57 -15.01 15.89
C GLU A 518 -9.03 -15.17 15.43
N LEU A 519 -9.27 -15.87 14.32
CA LEU A 519 -10.61 -16.08 13.76
C LEU A 519 -11.50 -16.91 14.70
N ILE A 520 -10.99 -17.95 15.36
CA ILE A 520 -11.75 -18.72 16.36
C ILE A 520 -12.05 -17.86 17.60
N THR A 521 -11.14 -17.00 18.02
CA THR A 521 -11.35 -16.09 19.16
C THR A 521 -12.40 -15.02 18.84
N ARG A 522 -12.40 -14.49 17.61
CA ARG A 522 -13.31 -13.43 17.15
C ARG A 522 -14.68 -13.93 16.68
N LEU A 523 -14.77 -15.14 16.13
CA LEU A 523 -16.00 -15.69 15.51
C LEU A 523 -16.51 -16.98 16.19
N GLY A 524 -15.86 -17.45 17.25
CA GLY A 524 -16.24 -18.68 17.96
C GLY A 524 -16.13 -19.93 17.07
N GLU A 525 -17.11 -20.83 17.17
CA GLU A 525 -17.12 -22.10 16.42
C GLU A 525 -17.12 -21.89 14.90
N GLU A 526 -17.74 -20.80 14.40
CA GLU A 526 -17.71 -20.44 12.96
C GLU A 526 -16.30 -20.09 12.47
N GLY A 527 -15.41 -19.59 13.34
CA GLY A 527 -14.08 -19.09 12.97
C GLY A 527 -13.18 -20.13 12.32
N SER A 528 -13.29 -21.40 12.74
CA SER A 528 -12.52 -22.52 12.17
C SER A 528 -12.98 -22.86 10.73
N GLU A 529 -14.27 -22.75 10.46
CA GLU A 529 -14.83 -22.95 9.11
C GLU A 529 -14.50 -21.74 8.21
N ILE A 530 -14.66 -20.52 8.71
CA ILE A 530 -14.29 -19.28 7.99
C ILE A 530 -12.79 -19.29 7.64
N PHE A 531 -11.90 -19.66 8.57
CA PHE A 531 -10.46 -19.83 8.28
C PHE A 531 -10.24 -20.86 7.16
N THR A 532 -10.85 -22.05 7.29
CA THR A 532 -10.67 -23.16 6.35
C THR A 532 -11.12 -22.80 4.93
N LEU A 533 -12.27 -22.13 4.81
CA LEU A 533 -12.83 -21.70 3.52
C LEU A 533 -12.08 -20.49 2.95
N SER A 534 -11.62 -19.56 3.79
CA SER A 534 -10.80 -18.41 3.36
C SER A 534 -9.45 -18.87 2.81
N HIS A 535 -8.76 -19.78 3.51
CA HIS A 535 -7.51 -20.35 3.02
C HIS A 535 -7.70 -21.12 1.71
N GLN A 536 -8.86 -21.77 1.50
CA GLN A 536 -9.19 -22.38 0.21
C GLN A 536 -9.42 -21.35 -0.89
N ILE A 537 -10.18 -20.28 -0.63
CA ILE A 537 -10.42 -19.19 -1.59
C ILE A 537 -9.10 -18.55 -2.02
N PHE A 538 -8.26 -18.11 -1.08
CA PHE A 538 -6.97 -17.46 -1.37
C PHE A 538 -5.87 -18.42 -1.90
N ALA A 539 -6.10 -19.74 -1.86
CA ALA A 539 -5.20 -20.74 -2.47
C ALA A 539 -5.68 -21.25 -3.84
N ALA A 540 -6.97 -21.17 -4.15
CA ALA A 540 -7.56 -21.55 -5.43
C ALA A 540 -7.69 -20.38 -6.41
N SER A 541 -7.88 -19.16 -5.89
CA SER A 541 -8.04 -17.94 -6.67
C SER A 541 -6.73 -17.16 -6.79
N ASN A 542 -6.29 -16.90 -8.03
CA ASN A 542 -5.18 -16.00 -8.32
C ASN A 542 -5.71 -14.57 -8.49
N PHE A 543 -6.16 -13.94 -7.40
CA PHE A 543 -6.71 -12.58 -7.44
C PHE A 543 -5.66 -11.56 -7.88
N ASP A 544 -6.06 -10.60 -8.74
CA ASP A 544 -5.23 -9.45 -9.09
C ASP A 544 -5.27 -8.35 -8.01
N ALA A 545 -4.32 -7.42 -8.06
CA ALA A 545 -4.20 -6.32 -7.09
C ALA A 545 -5.33 -5.27 -7.16
N ARG A 546 -6.31 -5.42 -8.07
CA ARG A 546 -7.57 -4.65 -8.05
C ARG A 546 -8.67 -5.45 -7.35
N GLN A 547 -8.81 -6.74 -7.66
CA GLN A 547 -9.73 -7.66 -7.00
C GLN A 547 -9.52 -7.66 -5.48
N ILE A 548 -8.28 -7.81 -5.00
CA ILE A 548 -7.98 -7.79 -3.55
C ILE A 548 -8.38 -6.45 -2.91
N ARG A 549 -8.02 -5.33 -3.55
CA ARG A 549 -8.36 -3.96 -3.10
C ARG A 549 -9.87 -3.75 -3.02
N PHE A 550 -10.63 -4.24 -3.98
CA PHE A 550 -12.09 -4.14 -3.96
C PHE A 550 -12.75 -5.14 -2.99
N ILE A 551 -12.20 -6.34 -2.78
CA ILE A 551 -12.65 -7.25 -1.71
C ILE A 551 -12.54 -6.53 -0.36
N ARG A 552 -11.38 -5.95 -0.05
CA ARG A 552 -11.15 -5.18 1.18
C ARG A 552 -12.17 -4.05 1.38
N ARG A 553 -12.35 -3.19 0.37
CA ARG A 553 -13.31 -2.07 0.44
C ARG A 553 -14.77 -2.54 0.61
N TYR A 554 -15.21 -3.61 -0.06
CA TYR A 554 -16.60 -4.08 0.09
C TYR A 554 -16.84 -4.92 1.35
N SER A 555 -15.83 -5.61 1.90
CA SER A 555 -15.95 -6.27 3.22
C SER A 555 -16.06 -5.25 4.35
N GLU A 556 -15.25 -4.17 4.31
CA GLU A 556 -15.38 -3.02 5.22
C GLU A 556 -16.79 -2.41 5.18
N LEU A 557 -17.34 -2.18 3.99
CA LEU A 557 -18.70 -1.67 3.84
C LEU A 557 -19.78 -2.63 4.38
N GLU A 558 -19.62 -3.95 4.23
CA GLU A 558 -20.60 -4.91 4.75
C GLU A 558 -20.66 -4.88 6.27
N HIS A 559 -19.50 -4.71 6.92
CA HIS A 559 -19.40 -4.52 8.37
C HIS A 559 -20.02 -3.19 8.82
N LEU A 560 -19.66 -2.06 8.19
CA LEU A 560 -20.21 -0.74 8.55
C LEU A 560 -21.74 -0.67 8.34
N ILE A 561 -22.25 -1.27 7.26
CA ILE A 561 -23.70 -1.39 7.04
C ILE A 561 -24.34 -2.29 8.11
N GLN A 562 -23.70 -3.38 8.53
CA GLN A 562 -24.24 -4.24 9.58
C GLN A 562 -24.34 -3.52 10.93
N VAL A 563 -23.31 -2.77 11.33
CA VAL A 563 -23.36 -1.94 12.56
C VAL A 563 -24.50 -0.91 12.45
N GLN A 564 -24.67 -0.28 11.28
CA GLN A 564 -25.76 0.67 11.06
C GLN A 564 -27.17 0.04 11.13
N ILE A 565 -27.32 -1.22 10.69
CA ILE A 565 -28.57 -2.00 10.82
C ILE A 565 -28.85 -2.31 12.29
N GLU A 566 -27.85 -2.76 13.04
CA GLU A 566 -27.96 -3.05 14.48
C GLU A 566 -28.33 -1.80 15.28
N GLU A 567 -27.72 -0.65 14.96
CA GLU A 567 -28.08 0.65 15.53
C GLU A 567 -29.55 1.01 15.24
N VAL A 568 -29.99 0.96 13.98
CA VAL A 568 -31.39 1.27 13.59
C VAL A 568 -32.38 0.36 14.33
N ILE A 569 -32.07 -0.94 14.42
CA ILE A 569 -32.89 -1.90 15.20
C ILE A 569 -32.89 -1.55 16.69
N SER A 570 -31.78 -1.11 17.28
CA SER A 570 -31.70 -0.72 18.69
C SER A 570 -32.54 0.53 19.01
N GLN A 571 -32.69 1.44 18.05
CA GLN A 571 -33.45 2.69 18.19
C GLN A 571 -34.97 2.52 18.00
N SER A 572 -35.47 1.30 17.75
CA SER A 572 -36.86 1.04 17.34
C SER A 572 -37.91 1.28 18.45
N SER A 573 -38.28 2.54 18.71
CA SER A 573 -39.31 2.92 19.69
C SER A 573 -40.34 3.94 19.17
N GLY A 574 -40.96 3.62 18.03
CA GLY A 574 -42.22 4.26 17.59
C GLY A 574 -42.10 5.34 16.51
N ASP A 575 -41.00 5.36 15.74
CA ASP A 575 -40.87 6.19 14.54
C ASP A 575 -41.61 5.57 13.34
N GLU A 576 -42.25 6.39 12.50
CA GLU A 576 -42.91 5.96 11.26
C GLU A 576 -41.90 5.69 10.13
N ASP A 577 -40.71 6.30 10.18
CA ASP A 577 -39.64 6.12 9.18
C ASP A 577 -38.73 4.88 9.43
N PHE A 578 -39.02 4.06 10.45
CA PHE A 578 -38.21 2.90 10.83
C PHE A 578 -38.13 1.82 9.73
N GLU A 579 -39.26 1.25 9.31
CA GLU A 579 -39.29 0.16 8.30
C GLU A 579 -38.65 0.56 6.96
N PRO A 580 -38.94 1.74 6.36
CA PRO A 580 -38.26 2.19 5.14
C PRO A 580 -36.75 2.39 5.31
N THR A 581 -36.30 2.79 6.51
CA THR A 581 -34.87 2.97 6.80
C THR A 581 -34.17 1.62 6.95
N LEU A 582 -34.81 0.63 7.56
CA LEU A 582 -34.28 -0.74 7.68
C LEU A 582 -34.19 -1.43 6.31
N GLU A 583 -35.26 -1.42 5.50
CA GLU A 583 -35.28 -2.01 4.15
C GLU A 583 -34.17 -1.41 3.27
N LYS A 584 -33.95 -0.09 3.38
CA LYS A 584 -32.87 0.62 2.69
C LYS A 584 -31.49 0.05 3.03
N TRP A 585 -31.19 -0.16 4.31
CA TRP A 585 -29.89 -0.65 4.76
C TRP A 585 -29.68 -2.13 4.43
N GLU A 586 -30.68 -2.99 4.64
CA GLU A 586 -30.61 -4.41 4.21
C GLU A 586 -30.33 -4.53 2.71
N LYS A 587 -30.93 -3.67 1.90
CA LYS A 587 -30.72 -3.62 0.45
C LYS A 587 -29.31 -3.17 0.05
N MET A 588 -28.72 -2.20 0.77
CA MET A 588 -27.30 -1.85 0.57
C MET A 588 -26.37 -3.01 0.97
N LYS A 589 -26.68 -3.69 2.08
CA LYS A 589 -25.94 -4.87 2.52
C LYS A 589 -25.95 -5.97 1.47
N LEU A 590 -27.11 -6.24 0.86
CA LEU A 590 -27.25 -7.21 -0.22
C LEU A 590 -26.46 -6.80 -1.48
N SER A 591 -26.53 -5.55 -1.92
CA SER A 591 -25.73 -5.03 -3.06
C SER A 591 -24.22 -5.21 -2.81
N THR A 592 -23.79 -4.95 -1.57
CA THR A 592 -22.40 -5.09 -1.13
C THR A 592 -21.94 -6.56 -1.18
N LYS A 593 -22.76 -7.51 -0.72
CA LYS A 593 -22.47 -8.95 -0.84
C LYS A 593 -22.49 -9.44 -2.29
N ASP A 594 -23.48 -9.05 -3.09
CA ASP A 594 -23.54 -9.40 -4.51
C ASP A 594 -22.29 -8.91 -5.25
N ARG A 595 -21.75 -7.73 -4.87
CA ARG A 595 -20.47 -7.24 -5.42
C ARG A 595 -19.27 -8.06 -4.94
N LEU A 596 -19.14 -8.39 -3.65
CA LEU A 596 -18.10 -9.31 -3.17
C LEU A 596 -18.12 -10.63 -3.96
N GLN A 597 -19.32 -11.17 -4.22
CA GLN A 597 -19.48 -12.39 -4.99
C GLN A 597 -19.17 -12.21 -6.48
N GLN A 598 -19.33 -11.01 -7.04
CA GLN A 598 -18.87 -10.70 -8.40
C GLN A 598 -17.34 -10.62 -8.47
N ILE A 599 -16.69 -9.92 -7.54
CA ILE A 599 -15.22 -9.74 -7.51
C ILE A 599 -14.51 -11.08 -7.33
N ALA A 600 -15.02 -11.94 -6.45
CA ALA A 600 -14.44 -13.27 -6.18
C ALA A 600 -14.47 -14.23 -7.39
N LYS A 601 -15.27 -13.93 -8.43
CA LYS A 601 -15.49 -14.82 -9.59
C LYS A 601 -15.01 -14.27 -10.93
N TYR A 602 -14.81 -12.96 -11.07
CA TYR A 602 -14.57 -12.32 -12.36
C TYR A 602 -13.55 -11.17 -12.26
N ASP A 603 -12.78 -10.97 -13.33
CA ASP A 603 -11.87 -9.84 -13.47
C ASP A 603 -12.65 -8.52 -13.54
N ILE A 604 -12.10 -7.48 -12.92
CA ILE A 604 -12.71 -6.14 -12.88
C ILE A 604 -12.26 -5.36 -14.13
N SER A 605 -13.21 -4.97 -14.98
CA SER A 605 -12.93 -4.05 -16.09
C SER A 605 -12.85 -2.59 -15.60
N PRO A 606 -12.13 -1.70 -16.31
CA PRO A 606 -11.99 -0.29 -15.91
C PRO A 606 -13.32 0.47 -15.69
N GLN A 607 -14.38 0.12 -16.43
CA GLN A 607 -15.71 0.70 -16.21
C GLN A 607 -16.31 0.23 -14.87
N GLN A 608 -16.21 -1.07 -14.57
CA GLN A 608 -16.67 -1.61 -13.27
C GLN A 608 -15.86 -1.00 -12.11
N GLU A 609 -14.55 -0.83 -12.27
CA GLU A 609 -13.69 -0.16 -11.28
C GLU A 609 -14.17 1.28 -10.96
N ILE A 610 -14.53 2.07 -11.98
CA ILE A 610 -15.11 3.40 -11.79
C ILE A 610 -16.51 3.33 -11.17
N ASP A 611 -17.38 2.45 -11.66
CA ASP A 611 -18.75 2.29 -11.14
C ASP A 611 -18.76 1.85 -9.67
N MET A 612 -17.81 0.98 -9.29
CA MET A 612 -17.60 0.48 -7.94
C MET A 612 -17.00 1.55 -7.02
N LEU A 613 -16.04 2.36 -7.49
CA LEU A 613 -15.56 3.54 -6.74
C LEU A 613 -16.68 4.54 -6.46
N MET A 614 -17.59 4.73 -7.41
CA MET A 614 -18.79 5.58 -7.23
C MET A 614 -19.81 4.95 -6.27
N GLU A 615 -20.05 3.64 -6.34
CA GLU A 615 -20.89 2.89 -5.40
C GLU A 615 -20.35 2.98 -3.97
N ILE A 616 -19.05 2.70 -3.76
CA ILE A 616 -18.37 2.81 -2.46
C ILE A 616 -18.47 4.25 -1.91
N THR A 617 -18.18 5.25 -2.74
CA THR A 617 -18.24 6.66 -2.34
C THR A 617 -19.64 7.01 -1.86
N ARG A 618 -20.68 6.62 -2.62
CA ARG A 618 -22.08 6.84 -2.24
C ARG A 618 -22.46 6.12 -0.94
N ILE A 619 -22.06 4.86 -0.75
CA ILE A 619 -22.40 4.11 0.48
C ILE A 619 -21.72 4.77 1.70
N ARG A 620 -20.45 5.18 1.59
CA ARG A 620 -19.76 5.95 2.65
C ARG A 620 -20.44 7.29 2.93
N GLU A 621 -20.92 8.01 1.91
CA GLU A 621 -21.72 9.24 2.09
C GLU A 621 -23.05 8.98 2.82
N GLU A 622 -23.79 7.93 2.46
CA GLU A 622 -25.07 7.61 3.11
C GLU A 622 -24.87 7.11 4.56
N LEU A 623 -23.75 6.43 4.88
CA LEU A 623 -23.34 6.08 6.25
C LEU A 623 -22.97 7.32 7.06
N ALA A 624 -22.15 8.22 6.51
CA ALA A 624 -21.74 9.46 7.17
C ALA A 624 -22.89 10.46 7.40
N VAL A 625 -24.03 10.30 6.72
CA VAL A 625 -25.28 11.03 6.98
C VAL A 625 -26.10 10.39 8.10
N ALA A 626 -26.01 9.06 8.30
CA ALA A 626 -26.70 8.37 9.39
C ALA A 626 -25.98 8.54 10.74
N LYS A 627 -24.64 8.44 10.77
CA LYS A 627 -23.76 8.83 11.90
C LYS A 627 -23.89 10.30 12.38
N LYS A 628 -24.76 11.10 11.74
CA LYS A 628 -25.07 12.51 12.10
C LYS A 628 -26.55 12.72 12.46
N LYS A 629 -27.29 11.63 12.64
CA LYS A 629 -28.70 11.59 13.04
C LYS A 629 -28.91 10.78 14.32
N SER A 630 -28.05 9.80 14.57
CA SER A 630 -27.74 9.31 15.91
C SER A 630 -27.16 10.42 16.80
#